data_AF-F5S655-F1
#
_entry.id   AF-F5S655-F1
#
_cell.length_a   1.000
_cell.length_b   1.000
_cell.length_c   1.000
_cell.angle_alpha   90.00
_cell.angle_beta   90.00
_cell.angle_gamma   90.00
#
_symmetry.space_group_name_H-M   'P 1'
#
loop_
_entity.id
_entity.type
_entity.pdbx_description
1 polymer ?
#
loop_
_entity_poly.entity_id
_entity_poly.type
_entity_poly.pdbx_seq_one_letter_code
_entity_poly.pdbx_strand_id
1 'polypeptide(L)'
;MSAGCFDYVLMAFTLLSTVAICVFVPATAILSVALILAILLGALINGCIAGLYTINPTLYRTEFRSTGVSMAIGVGRLGSIISPWLVGTLLDEGWQKNQLYFGAAIVLLFAVVGISLLKPQNSDNQV
;
A
#
# COMPACT_ATOMS: atom_id res chain seq x y z
N MET A 1 1.78 -5.04 25.45
CA MET A 1 1.03 -5.59 24.29
C MET A 1 2.01 -5.64 23.13
N SER A 2 2.40 -6.84 22.71
CA SER A 2 3.64 -7.14 21.98
C SER A 2 3.74 -6.44 20.62
N ALA A 3 4.84 -5.71 20.39
CA ALA A 3 5.12 -5.00 19.14
C ALA A 3 5.05 -5.92 17.90
N GLY A 4 5.41 -7.21 18.04
CA GLY A 4 5.38 -8.16 16.92
C GLY A 4 3.99 -8.58 16.44
N CYS A 5 2.92 -8.37 17.22
CA CYS A 5 1.55 -8.64 16.75
C CYS A 5 1.11 -7.61 15.70
N PHE A 6 1.54 -6.37 15.84
CA PHE A 6 1.11 -5.27 14.98
C PHE A 6 1.71 -5.37 13.58
N ASP A 7 2.99 -5.76 13.47
CA ASP A 7 3.68 -5.97 12.20
C ASP A 7 3.02 -7.09 11.37
N TYR A 8 2.59 -8.17 12.04
CA TYR A 8 1.88 -9.29 11.41
C TYR A 8 0.51 -8.87 10.86
N VAL A 9 -0.24 -8.03 11.59
CA VAL A 9 -1.53 -7.52 11.14
C VAL A 9 -1.35 -6.64 9.90
N LEU A 10 -0.34 -5.77 9.88
CA LEU A 10 -0.06 -4.91 8.72
C LEU A 10 0.35 -5.71 7.48
N MET A 11 1.21 -6.72 7.64
CA MET A 11 1.57 -7.65 6.56
C MET A 11 0.34 -8.38 6.01
N ALA A 12 -0.52 -8.91 6.89
CA ALA A 12 -1.74 -9.61 6.50
C ALA A 12 -2.70 -8.70 5.72
N PHE A 13 -2.91 -7.46 6.18
CA PHE A 13 -3.77 -6.48 5.51
C PHE A 13 -3.23 -6.05 4.14
N THR A 14 -1.90 -5.89 4.01
CA THR A 14 -1.26 -5.51 2.74
C THR A 14 -1.35 -6.66 1.74
N LEU A 15 -1.04 -7.89 2.15
CA LEU A 15 -1.19 -9.08 1.29
C LEU A 15 -2.63 -9.27 0.84
N LEU A 16 -3.59 -9.13 1.77
CA LEU A 16 -5.01 -9.23 1.45
C LEU A 16 -5.43 -8.14 0.45
N SER A 17 -4.85 -6.93 0.53
CA SER A 17 -5.11 -5.83 -0.40
C SER A 17 -4.57 -6.11 -1.80
N THR A 18 -3.37 -6.69 -1.89
CA THR A 18 -2.79 -7.12 -3.17
C THR A 18 -3.66 -8.18 -3.83
N VAL A 19 -4.09 -9.20 -3.06
CA VAL A 19 -4.98 -10.25 -3.56
C VAL A 19 -6.34 -9.67 -3.98
N ALA A 20 -6.92 -8.79 -3.16
CA ALA A 20 -8.20 -8.15 -3.45
C ALA A 20 -8.14 -7.33 -4.75
N ILE A 21 -7.03 -6.63 -5.02
CA ILE A 21 -6.84 -5.93 -6.29
C ILE A 21 -6.68 -6.89 -7.46
N CYS A 22 -5.90 -7.96 -7.32
CA CYS A 22 -5.79 -8.97 -8.38
C CYS A 22 -7.13 -9.59 -8.75
N VAL A 23 -8.04 -9.76 -7.78
CA VAL A 23 -9.42 -10.25 -7.99
C VAL A 23 -10.34 -9.16 -8.55
N PHE A 24 -10.13 -7.89 -8.17
CA PHE A 24 -10.90 -6.76 -8.66
C PHE A 24 -10.69 -6.49 -10.15
N VAL A 25 -9.45 -6.62 -10.66
CA VAL A 25 -9.11 -6.37 -12.08
C VAL A 25 -10.02 -7.14 -13.06
N PRO A 26 -10.17 -8.48 -12.98
CA PRO A 26 -11.08 -9.23 -13.86
C PRO A 26 -12.56 -8.99 -13.53
N ALA A 27 -12.91 -8.63 -12.29
CA ALA A 27 -14.28 -8.36 -11.88
C ALA A 27 -14.84 -7.03 -12.41
N THR A 28 -13.99 -6.15 -12.97
CA THR A 28 -14.43 -4.90 -13.64
C THR A 28 -15.36 -5.14 -14.84
N ALA A 29 -15.46 -6.38 -15.34
CA ALA A 29 -16.43 -6.77 -16.36
C ALA A 29 -17.90 -6.77 -15.86
N ILE A 30 -18.15 -6.90 -14.55
CA ILE A 30 -19.50 -6.93 -13.96
C ILE A 30 -19.62 -5.82 -12.90
N LEU A 31 -20.34 -4.75 -13.23
CA LEU A 31 -20.44 -3.54 -12.42
C LEU A 31 -20.86 -3.79 -10.97
N SER A 32 -21.86 -4.65 -10.73
CA SER A 32 -22.38 -4.94 -9.39
C SER A 32 -21.34 -5.64 -8.50
N VAL A 33 -20.55 -6.57 -9.06
CA VAL A 33 -19.50 -7.29 -8.35
C VAL A 33 -18.31 -6.36 -8.08
N ALA A 34 -17.97 -5.52 -9.06
CA ALA A 34 -16.93 -4.51 -8.91
C ALA A 34 -17.24 -3.54 -7.77
N LEU A 35 -18.48 -3.07 -7.60
CA LEU A 35 -18.83 -2.15 -6.51
C LEU A 35 -18.64 -2.77 -5.12
N ILE A 36 -19.06 -4.03 -4.93
CA ILE A 36 -18.89 -4.73 -3.64
C ILE A 36 -17.40 -4.91 -3.33
N LEU A 37 -16.62 -5.36 -4.32
CA LEU A 37 -15.17 -5.52 -4.18
C LEU A 37 -14.47 -4.19 -3.95
N ALA A 38 -14.93 -3.09 -4.57
CA ALA A 38 -14.36 -1.76 -4.38
C ALA A 38 -14.57 -1.25 -2.95
N ILE A 39 -15.73 -1.50 -2.35
CA ILE A 39 -15.98 -1.16 -0.94
C ILE A 39 -15.04 -1.95 -0.01
N LEU A 40 -14.93 -3.26 -0.25
CA LEU A 40 -14.08 -4.13 0.54
C LEU A 40 -12.59 -3.75 0.42
N LEU A 41 -12.16 -3.46 -0.81
CA LEU A 41 -10.82 -2.97 -1.11
C LEU A 41 -10.54 -1.62 -0.43
N GLY A 42 -11.48 -0.68 -0.50
CA GLY A 42 -11.35 0.63 0.14
C GLY A 42 -11.22 0.52 1.67
N ALA A 43 -12.04 -0.32 2.31
CA ALA A 43 -11.94 -0.59 3.73
C ALA A 43 -10.58 -1.20 4.10
N LEU A 44 -10.08 -2.12 3.28
CA LEU A 44 -8.84 -2.83 3.53
C LEU A 44 -7.60 -1.93 3.35
N ILE A 45 -7.57 -1.12 2.28
CA ILE A 45 -6.52 -0.12 2.07
C ILE A 45 -6.49 0.90 3.20
N ASN A 46 -7.66 1.36 3.67
CA ASN A 46 -7.74 2.29 4.79
C ASN A 46 -7.20 1.67 6.09
N GLY A 47 -7.47 0.37 6.32
CA GLY A 47 -6.85 -0.41 7.39
C GLY A 47 -5.32 -0.50 7.28
N CYS A 48 -4.79 -0.73 6.07
CA CYS A 48 -3.34 -0.74 5.83
C CYS A 48 -2.71 0.62 6.16
N ILE A 49 -3.33 1.71 5.71
CA ILE A 49 -2.86 3.07 5.96
C ILE A 49 -2.82 3.38 7.46
N ALA A 50 -3.89 3.03 8.20
CA ALA A 50 -3.94 3.20 9.65
C ALA A 50 -2.85 2.39 10.39
N GLY A 51 -2.61 1.14 9.96
CA GLY A 51 -1.53 0.30 10.49
C GLY A 51 -0.15 0.88 10.20
N LEU A 52 0.10 1.33 8.96
CA LEU A 52 1.35 1.98 8.55
C LEU A 52 1.62 3.23 9.39
N TYR A 53 0.63 4.10 9.59
CA TYR A 53 0.81 5.31 10.41
C TYR A 53 1.15 5.02 11.86
N THR A 54 0.72 3.86 12.38
CA THR A 54 0.98 3.44 13.75
C THR A 54 2.40 2.88 13.92
N ILE A 55 2.90 2.12 12.92
CA ILE A 55 4.25 1.54 12.91
C ILE A 55 5.33 2.53 12.48
N ASN A 56 5.02 3.49 11.60
CA ASN A 56 6.02 4.43 11.08
C ASN A 56 6.84 5.15 12.18
N PRO A 57 6.25 5.66 13.28
CA PRO A 57 7.04 6.25 14.36
C PRO A 57 7.87 5.23 15.15
N THR A 58 7.51 3.94 15.21
CA THR A 58 8.27 2.95 15.99
C THR A 58 9.55 2.52 15.28
N LEU A 59 9.69 2.76 13.97
CA LEU A 59 10.89 2.46 13.18
C LEU A 59 12.05 3.44 13.39
N TYR A 60 11.80 4.66 13.87
CA TYR A 60 12.81 5.71 13.98
C TYR A 60 13.17 6.03 15.43
N ARG A 61 14.46 6.30 15.69
CA ARG A 61 14.93 6.81 16.99
C ARG A 61 14.24 8.13 17.33
N THR A 62 14.03 8.34 18.63
CA THR A 62 13.27 9.46 19.19
C THR A 62 13.75 10.82 18.70
N GLU A 63 15.06 11.00 18.44
CA GLU A 63 15.61 12.28 17.98
C GLU A 63 15.18 12.68 16.56
N PHE A 64 14.90 11.73 15.65
CA PHE A 64 14.61 12.00 14.24
C PHE A 64 13.26 11.49 13.76
N ARG A 65 12.44 10.95 14.67
CA ARG A 65 11.16 10.32 14.36
C ARG A 65 10.17 11.25 13.65
N SER A 66 10.05 12.50 14.10
CA SER A 66 9.12 13.46 13.50
C SER A 66 9.52 13.84 12.07
N THR A 67 10.81 14.06 11.83
CA THR A 67 11.36 14.41 10.52
C THR A 67 11.29 13.24 9.54
N GLY A 68 11.59 12.01 9.99
CA GLY A 68 11.50 10.81 9.15
C GLY A 68 10.05 10.49 8.74
N VAL A 69 9.11 10.54 9.69
CA VAL A 69 7.69 10.25 9.44
C VAL A 69 7.09 11.28 8.48
N SER A 70 7.34 12.58 8.70
CA SER A 70 6.83 13.64 7.83
C SER A 70 7.44 13.60 6.42
N MET A 71 8.73 13.25 6.28
CA MET A 71 9.33 13.04 4.96
C MET A 71 8.65 11.90 4.19
N ALA A 72 8.39 10.77 4.85
CA ALA A 72 7.67 9.65 4.22
C ALA A 72 6.27 10.07 3.74
N ILE A 73 5.54 10.86 4.54
CA ILE A 73 4.22 11.39 4.18
C ILE A 73 4.33 12.37 2.99
N GLY A 74 5.35 13.23 2.99
CA GLY A 74 5.61 14.18 1.91
C GLY A 74 5.84 13.47 0.57
N VAL A 75 6.63 12.40 0.56
CA VAL A 75 6.85 11.56 -0.63
C VAL A 75 5.54 10.92 -1.10
N GLY A 76 4.70 10.43 -0.19
CA GLY A 76 3.38 9.89 -0.52
C GLY A 76 2.47 10.90 -1.23
N ARG A 77 2.53 12.18 -0.82
CA ARG A 77 1.78 13.26 -1.48
C ARG A 77 2.33 13.60 -2.86
N LEU A 78 3.64 13.62 -3.04
CA LEU A 78 4.26 13.80 -4.37
C LEU A 78 3.83 12.69 -5.32
N GLY A 79 3.81 11.43 -4.86
CA GLY A 79 3.30 10.31 -5.65
C GLY A 79 1.85 10.49 -6.07
N SER A 80 0.99 10.99 -5.17
CA SER A 80 -0.43 11.26 -5.49
C SER A 80 -0.64 12.44 -6.45
N ILE A 81 0.31 13.35 -6.58
CA ILE A 81 0.27 14.46 -7.53
C ILE A 81 0.74 13.98 -8.90
N ILE A 82 1.80 13.16 -8.93
CA ILE A 82 2.39 12.64 -10.16
C ILE A 82 1.51 11.53 -10.78
N SER A 83 0.77 10.76 -9.97
CA SER A 83 0.00 9.61 -10.45
C SER A 83 -1.08 9.95 -11.48
N PRO A 84 -1.94 10.98 -11.33
CA PRO A 84 -2.96 11.29 -12.33
C PRO A 84 -2.36 11.89 -13.59
N TRP A 85 -1.23 12.60 -13.47
CA TRP A 85 -0.50 13.12 -14.61
C TRP A 85 0.02 11.98 -15.50
N LEU A 86 0.72 10.99 -14.90
CA LEU A 86 1.23 9.83 -15.63
C LEU A 86 0.10 8.97 -16.23
N VAL A 87 -0.97 8.76 -15.48
CA VAL A 87 -2.16 8.05 -15.96
C VAL A 87 -2.81 8.78 -17.13
N GLY A 88 -2.93 10.11 -17.04
CA GLY A 88 -3.49 10.95 -18.08
C GLY A 88 -2.70 10.86 -19.38
N THR A 89 -1.37 11.00 -19.31
CA THR A 89 -0.50 10.89 -20.49
C THR A 89 -0.58 9.49 -21.13
N LEU A 90 -0.64 8.42 -20.34
CA LEU A 90 -0.81 7.06 -20.84
C LEU A 90 -2.18 6.85 -21.51
N LEU A 91 -3.24 7.48 -20.96
CA LEU A 91 -4.56 7.46 -21.58
C LEU A 91 -4.57 8.19 -22.93
N ASP A 92 -3.87 9.33 -23.02
CA ASP A 92 -3.76 10.13 -24.24
C ASP A 92 -2.99 9.38 -25.34
N GLU A 93 -2.05 8.50 -24.98
CA GLU A 93 -1.36 7.57 -25.89
C GLU A 93 -2.25 6.40 -26.38
N GLY A 94 -3.51 6.31 -25.92
CA GLY A 94 -4.47 5.31 -26.37
C GLY A 94 -4.43 3.99 -25.59
N TRP A 95 -3.78 3.97 -24.41
CA TRP A 95 -3.74 2.77 -23.58
C TRP A 95 -5.14 2.37 -23.08
N GLN A 96 -5.42 1.07 -23.11
CA GLN A 96 -6.70 0.54 -22.64
C GLN A 96 -6.74 0.49 -21.11
N LYS A 97 -7.93 0.67 -20.52
CA LYS A 97 -8.16 0.66 -19.06
C LYS A 97 -7.52 -0.57 -18.37
N ASN A 98 -7.56 -1.74 -19.02
CA ASN A 98 -6.95 -2.96 -18.49
C ASN A 98 -5.42 -2.86 -18.31
N GLN A 99 -4.72 -2.21 -19.23
CA GLN A 99 -3.27 -2.03 -19.14
C GLN A 99 -2.90 -1.06 -18.00
N LEU A 100 -3.72 -0.03 -17.81
CA LEU A 100 -3.57 0.91 -16.71
C LEU A 100 -3.75 0.24 -15.33
N TYR A 101 -4.76 -0.64 -15.21
CA TYR A 101 -4.96 -1.43 -14.00
C TYR A 101 -3.81 -2.43 -13.75
N PHE A 102 -3.22 -2.99 -14.79
CA PHE A 102 -2.00 -3.80 -14.67
C PHE A 102 -0.81 -2.97 -14.14
N GLY A 103 -0.66 -1.73 -14.59
CA GLY A 103 0.33 -0.80 -14.05
C GLY A 103 0.16 -0.55 -12.55
N ALA A 104 -1.08 -0.38 -12.09
CA ALA A 104 -1.38 -0.23 -10.67
C ALA A 104 -1.03 -1.50 -9.84
N ALA A 105 -1.26 -2.69 -10.41
CA ALA A 105 -0.88 -3.95 -9.78
C ALA A 105 0.65 -4.07 -9.59
N ILE A 106 1.44 -3.60 -10.56
CA ILE A 106 2.91 -3.57 -10.47
C ILE A 106 3.37 -2.66 -9.32
N VAL A 107 2.77 -1.47 -9.16
CA VAL A 107 3.10 -0.56 -8.06
C VAL A 107 2.82 -1.20 -6.69
N LEU A 108 1.73 -1.96 -6.57
CA LEU A 108 1.42 -2.70 -5.34
C LEU A 108 2.37 -3.86 -5.08
N LEU A 109 2.86 -4.55 -6.12
CA LEU A 109 3.91 -5.55 -5.96
C LEU A 109 5.19 -4.93 -5.40
N PHE A 110 5.60 -3.75 -5.89
CA PHE A 110 6.74 -3.04 -5.30
C PHE A 110 6.51 -2.67 -3.83
N ALA A 111 5.29 -2.29 -3.46
CA ALA A 111 4.94 -2.03 -2.07
C ALA A 111 5.06 -3.30 -1.20
N VAL A 112 4.57 -4.45 -1.68
CA VAL A 112 4.72 -5.75 -1.01
C VAL A 112 6.18 -6.13 -0.84
N VAL A 113 7.01 -5.96 -1.89
CA VAL A 113 8.44 -6.24 -1.82
C VAL A 113 9.13 -5.31 -0.82
N GLY A 114 8.81 -4.01 -0.82
CA GLY A 114 9.34 -3.05 0.14
C GLY A 114 9.00 -3.40 1.59
N ILE A 115 7.75 -3.83 1.84
CA ILE A 115 7.31 -4.28 3.16
C ILE A 115 7.95 -5.62 3.54
N SER A 116 8.16 -6.53 2.59
CA SER A 116 8.83 -7.81 2.83
C SER A 116 10.33 -7.64 3.13
N LEU A 117 10.96 -6.62 2.55
CA LEU A 117 12.33 -6.22 2.85
C LEU A 117 12.47 -5.50 4.20
N LEU A 118 11.38 -4.91 4.71
CA LEU A 118 11.22 -4.63 6.13
C LEU A 118 11.12 -5.97 6.86
N LYS A 119 12.26 -6.64 6.98
CA LYS A 119 12.44 -7.82 7.81
C LYS A 119 11.88 -7.46 9.19
N PRO A 120 10.91 -8.21 9.75
CA PRO A 120 10.47 -8.00 11.11
C PRO A 120 11.73 -8.03 11.95
N GLN A 121 11.91 -7.00 12.78
CA GLN A 121 13.07 -6.88 13.65
C GLN A 121 12.94 -8.00 14.70
N ASN A 122 13.35 -9.20 14.28
CA ASN A 122 13.47 -10.36 15.12
C ASN A 122 14.34 -9.92 16.28
N SER A 123 13.77 -10.11 17.46
CA SER A 123 14.31 -9.75 18.75
C SER A 123 15.55 -10.60 19.05
N ASP A 124 16.64 -10.34 18.33
CA ASP A 124 17.94 -10.98 18.55
C ASP A 124 19.02 -9.92 18.77
N ASN A 125 18.71 -9.01 19.70
CA ASN A 125 19.73 -8.32 20.49
C ASN A 125 19.21 -8.22 21.92
N GLN A 126 19.11 -9.39 22.55
CA GLN A 126 19.23 -9.53 24.01
C GLN A 126 20.73 -9.55 24.32
N VAL A 127 21.31 -8.37 24.60
CA VAL A 127 22.34 -8.09 25.64
C VAL A 127 22.53 -6.58 25.77
#